data_AF-A0A662E1S8-F1
#
_entry.id   AF-A0A662E1S8-F1
#
_cell.length_a   1.000
_cell.length_b   1.000
_cell.length_c   1.000
_cell.angle_alpha   90.00
_cell.angle_beta   90.00
_cell.angle_gamma   90.00
#
_symmetry.space_group_name_H-M   'P 1'
#
loop_
_entity.id
_entity.type
_entity.pdbx_description
1 polymer ?
#
loop_
_entity_poly.entity_id
_entity_poly.type
_entity_poly.pdbx_seq_one_letter_code
_entity_poly.pdbx_strand_id
1 'polypeptide(L)'
;MTVEQYFRSPGLPESWRAALLKKVAIHVSPDVQNIHTEFCFNVQLSKDLNNRETDTLRWLLAETFQPEKFSNRSFLQPIEGQILEVGPRLSFSTA
;
A
#
# COMPACT_ATOMS: atom_id res chain seq x y z
N MET A 1 -8.01 20.71 -6.28
CA MET A 1 -7.60 19.31 -6.56
C MET A 1 -6.71 18.87 -5.42
N THR A 2 -7.13 17.86 -4.68
CA THR A 2 -6.40 17.26 -3.56
C THR A 2 -6.03 15.83 -3.91
N VAL A 3 -4.97 15.30 -3.31
CA VAL A 3 -4.63 13.87 -3.41
C VAL A 3 -4.85 13.27 -2.04
N GLU A 4 -5.68 12.24 -1.97
CA GLU A 4 -5.91 11.45 -0.77
C GLU A 4 -5.23 10.09 -0.90
N GLN A 5 -4.74 9.57 0.23
CA GLN A 5 -4.04 8.30 0.28
C GLN A 5 -4.91 7.23 0.94
N TYR A 6 -5.02 6.10 0.26
CA TYR A 6 -5.69 4.91 0.77
C TYR A 6 -4.73 3.72 0.72
N PHE A 7 -4.88 2.80 1.66
CA PHE A 7 -3.94 1.73 1.87
C PHE A 7 -4.64 0.39 1.90
N ARG A 8 -3.98 -0.64 1.36
CA ARG A 8 -4.45 -2.02 1.40
C ARG A 8 -3.34 -3.00 1.72
N SER A 9 -3.56 -3.83 2.73
CA SER A 9 -2.60 -4.83 3.18
C SER A 9 -3.07 -6.27 2.91
N PRO A 10 -2.19 -7.25 2.67
CA PRO A 10 -0.78 -7.05 2.30
C PRO A 10 -0.66 -6.60 0.84
N GLY A 11 0.43 -5.90 0.52
CA GLY A 11 0.74 -5.45 -0.84
C GLY A 11 1.31 -6.57 -1.73
N LEU A 12 1.85 -7.63 -1.13
CA LEU A 12 2.40 -8.79 -1.82
C LEU A 12 1.84 -10.10 -1.23
N PRO A 13 1.66 -11.15 -2.05
CA PRO A 13 1.44 -12.49 -1.54
C PRO A 13 2.59 -12.96 -0.63
N GLU A 14 2.28 -13.82 0.34
CA GLU A 14 3.25 -14.31 1.32
C GLU A 14 4.48 -14.98 0.68
N SER A 15 4.28 -15.75 -0.39
CA SER A 15 5.37 -16.39 -1.13
C SER A 15 6.33 -15.38 -1.77
N TRP A 16 5.81 -14.25 -2.26
CA TRP A 16 6.60 -13.19 -2.88
C TRP A 16 7.32 -12.37 -1.82
N ARG A 17 6.66 -12.10 -0.70
CA ARG A 17 7.26 -11.44 0.47
C ARG A 17 8.43 -12.24 1.03
N ALA A 18 8.28 -13.55 1.19
CA ALA A 18 9.36 -14.44 1.65
C ALA A 18 10.53 -14.48 0.65
N ALA A 19 10.24 -14.53 -0.66
CA ALA A 19 11.26 -14.46 -1.69
C ALA A 19 12.02 -13.11 -1.68
N LEU A 20 11.30 -12.00 -1.47
CA LEU A 20 11.89 -10.66 -1.34
C LEU A 20 12.80 -10.59 -0.12
N LEU A 21 12.35 -11.02 1.06
CA LEU A 21 13.15 -11.04 2.28
C LEU A 21 14.44 -11.83 2.09
N LYS A 22 14.37 -13.01 1.46
CA LYS A 22 15.56 -13.82 1.15
C LYS A 22 16.54 -13.06 0.24
N LYS A 23 16.05 -12.36 -0.79
CA LYS A 23 16.92 -11.56 -1.68
C LYS A 23 17.57 -10.39 -0.94
N VAL A 24 16.82 -9.68 -0.10
CA VAL A 24 17.33 -8.57 0.71
C VAL A 24 18.40 -9.04 1.68
N ALA A 25 18.17 -10.17 2.36
CA ALA A 25 19.16 -10.76 3.27
C ALA A 25 20.49 -11.10 2.58
N ILE A 26 20.43 -11.59 1.33
CA ILE A 26 21.62 -11.99 0.55
C ILE A 26 22.34 -10.79 -0.06
N HIS A 27 21.60 -9.81 -0.61
CA HIS A 27 22.16 -8.78 -1.48
C HIS A 27 22.25 -7.38 -0.84
N VAL A 28 21.56 -7.14 0.29
CA VAL A 28 21.49 -5.83 0.93
C VAL A 28 22.03 -5.88 2.35
N SER A 29 21.37 -6.61 3.24
CA SER A 29 21.84 -6.83 4.61
C SER A 29 21.10 -8.00 5.28
N PRO A 30 21.82 -8.91 5.98
CA PRO A 30 21.21 -9.97 6.77
C PRO A 30 20.47 -9.45 8.01
N ASP A 31 20.65 -8.18 8.39
CA ASP A 31 20.01 -7.59 9.57
C ASP A 31 18.51 -7.31 9.34
N VAL A 32 18.05 -7.29 8.09
CA VAL A 32 16.62 -7.15 7.77
C VAL A 32 15.90 -8.45 8.11
N GLN A 33 15.26 -8.49 9.28
CA GLN A 33 14.59 -9.69 9.79
C GLN A 33 13.20 -9.91 9.20
N ASN A 34 12.53 -8.86 8.76
CA ASN A 34 11.16 -8.95 8.24
C ASN A 34 10.86 -7.85 7.23
N ILE A 35 9.85 -8.09 6.39
CA ILE A 35 9.30 -7.11 5.45
C ILE A 35 7.78 -7.21 5.51
N HIS A 36 7.13 -6.07 5.79
CA HIS A 36 5.70 -5.86 5.65
C HIS A 36 5.42 -5.05 4.40
N THR A 37 4.28 -5.30 3.74
CA THR A 37 3.94 -4.65 2.48
C THR A 37 2.49 -4.21 2.47
N GLU A 38 2.21 -3.12 1.78
CA GLU A 38 0.87 -2.63 1.48
C GLU A 38 0.87 -1.93 0.12
N PHE A 39 -0.31 -1.80 -0.49
CA PHE A 39 -0.53 -0.85 -1.57
C PHE A 39 -0.82 0.53 -1.00
N CYS A 40 -0.27 1.57 -1.62
CA CYS A 40 -0.65 2.96 -1.43
C CYS A 40 -1.34 3.46 -2.71
N PHE A 41 -2.62 3.81 -2.60
CA PHE A 41 -3.43 4.38 -3.67
C PHE A 41 -3.47 5.89 -3.51
N ASN A 42 -2.85 6.61 -4.44
CA ASN A 42 -2.93 8.06 -4.53
C ASN A 42 -4.16 8.44 -5.39
N VAL A 43 -5.24 8.88 -4.75
CA VAL A 43 -6.50 9.21 -5.42
C VAL A 43 -6.60 10.72 -5.57
N GLN A 44 -6.51 11.22 -6.81
CA GLN A 44 -6.69 12.64 -7.10
C GLN A 44 -8.18 12.99 -7.20
N LEU A 45 -8.60 13.95 -6.37
CA LEU A 45 -9.98 14.40 -6.28
C LEU A 45 -10.12 15.82 -6.84
N SER A 46 -11.16 16.02 -7.67
CA SER A 46 -11.54 17.35 -8.14
C SER A 46 -12.31 18.15 -7.07
N LYS A 47 -12.97 17.44 -6.16
CA LYS A 47 -13.75 17.92 -5.01
C LYS A 47 -13.84 16.80 -3.96
N ASP A 48 -14.21 17.14 -2.73
CA ASP A 48 -14.39 16.17 -1.66
C ASP A 48 -15.49 15.15 -1.99
N LEU A 49 -15.28 13.91 -1.54
CA LEU A 49 -16.24 12.83 -1.71
C LEU A 49 -17.34 12.92 -0.64
N ASN A 50 -18.58 12.69 -1.05
CA ASN A 50 -19.66 12.43 -0.09
C ASN A 50 -19.61 10.98 0.43
N ASN A 51 -20.43 10.64 1.42
CA ASN A 51 -20.44 9.32 2.05
C ASN A 51 -20.64 8.18 1.03
N ARG A 52 -21.56 8.34 0.06
CA ARG A 52 -21.83 7.31 -0.95
C ARG A 52 -20.66 7.12 -1.92
N GLU A 53 -20.02 8.21 -2.30
CA GLU A 53 -18.82 8.17 -3.14
C GLU A 53 -17.64 7.53 -2.39
N THR A 54 -17.50 7.83 -1.10
CA THR A 54 -16.51 7.22 -0.21
C THR A 54 -16.72 5.71 -0.07
N ASP A 55 -17.97 5.26 0.11
CA ASP A 55 -18.32 3.85 0.16
C ASP A 55 -18.06 3.14 -1.17
N THR A 56 -18.30 3.83 -2.28
CA THR A 56 -18.00 3.32 -3.62
C THR A 56 -16.49 3.17 -3.82
N LEU A 57 -15.70 4.15 -3.41
CA LEU A 57 -14.24 4.08 -3.48
C LEU A 57 -13.70 2.94 -2.61
N ARG A 58 -14.23 2.78 -1.40
CA ARG A 58 -13.91 1.64 -0.53
C ARG A 58 -14.23 0.31 -1.22
N TRP A 59 -15.40 0.18 -1.85
CA TRP A 59 -15.78 -1.02 -2.56
C TRP A 59 -14.84 -1.34 -3.73
N LEU A 60 -14.36 -0.32 -4.45
CA LEU A 60 -13.42 -0.49 -5.57
C LEU A 60 -12.03 -0.95 -5.11
N LEU A 61 -11.54 -0.42 -4.00
CA LEU A 61 -10.15 -0.62 -3.59
C LEU A 61 -9.98 -1.73 -2.55
N ALA A 62 -10.97 -2.00 -1.71
CA ALA A 62 -10.87 -3.04 -0.69
C ALA A 62 -10.96 -4.46 -1.29
N GLU A 63 -10.40 -5.44 -0.58
CA GLU A 63 -10.65 -6.86 -0.90
C GLU A 63 -12.04 -7.26 -0.43
N THR A 64 -12.82 -7.92 -1.31
CA THR A 64 -14.20 -8.35 -1.04
C THR A 64 -14.32 -9.19 0.24
N PHE A 65 -13.33 -10.05 0.50
CA PHE A 65 -13.33 -10.97 1.64
C PHE A 65 -12.46 -10.50 2.81
N GLN A 66 -11.79 -9.35 2.70
CA GLN A 66 -10.93 -8.79 3.75
C GLN A 66 -11.06 -7.26 3.83
N PRO A 67 -12.29 -6.72 4.02
CA PRO A 67 -12.54 -5.28 4.03
C PRO A 67 -11.80 -4.54 5.15
N GLU A 68 -11.46 -5.22 6.23
CA GLU A 68 -10.68 -4.69 7.36
C GLU A 68 -9.22 -4.37 6.98
N LYS A 69 -8.74 -4.91 5.87
CA LYS A 69 -7.39 -4.63 5.37
C LYS A 69 -7.32 -3.44 4.42
N PHE A 70 -8.37 -2.60 4.39
CA PHE A 70 -8.39 -1.34 3.66
C PHE A 70 -8.68 -0.15 4.58
N SER A 71 -7.85 0.89 4.48
CA SER A 71 -7.85 2.03 5.39
C SER A 71 -7.40 3.31 4.69
N ASN A 72 -7.79 4.48 5.20
CA ASN A 72 -7.19 5.77 4.80
C ASN A 72 -5.94 6.12 5.63
N ARG A 73 -5.41 5.14 6.38
CA ARG A 73 -4.16 5.22 7.13
C ARG A 73 -3.32 4.00 6.81
N SER A 74 -2.01 4.21 6.67
CA SER A 74 -1.04 3.13 6.48
C SER A 74 -1.14 2.10 7.61
N PHE A 75 -1.00 0.83 7.25
CA PHE A 75 -0.85 -0.28 8.19
C PHE A 75 0.60 -0.43 8.65
N LEU A 76 1.56 0.16 7.92
CA LEU A 76 2.98 0.18 8.27
C LEU A 76 3.24 1.29 9.28
N GLN A 77 4.01 0.97 10.33
CA GLN A 77 4.37 1.94 11.35
C GLN A 77 5.87 2.27 11.29
N PRO A 78 6.26 3.56 11.31
CA PRO A 78 7.68 3.94 11.30
C PRO A 78 8.52 3.40 12.48
N ILE A 79 7.86 3.01 13.57
CA ILE A 79 8.51 2.40 14.73
C ILE A 79 8.95 0.95 14.47
N GLU A 80 8.36 0.27 13.48
CA GLU A 80 8.68 -1.11 13.11
C GLU A 80 9.84 -1.20 12.11
N GLY A 81 10.27 -0.07 11.53
CA GLY A 81 11.38 0.00 10.61
C GLY A 81 11.28 1.13 9.60
N GLN A 82 12.17 1.11 8.61
CA GLN A 82 12.15 2.07 7.51
C GLN A 82 11.02 1.74 6.52
N ILE A 83 10.29 2.77 6.11
CA ILE A 83 9.24 2.67 5.09
C ILE A 83 9.81 3.13 3.75
N LEU A 84 9.67 2.29 2.73
CA LEU A 84 10.05 2.58 1.36
C LEU A 84 8.81 2.49 0.46
N GLU A 85 8.45 3.61 -0.17
CA GLU A 85 7.40 3.64 -1.19
C GLU A 85 8.01 3.43 -2.58
N VAL A 86 7.42 2.52 -3.36
CA VAL A 86 7.84 2.23 -4.74
C VAL A 86 6.63 2.40 -5.64
N GLY A 87 6.75 3.30 -6.61
CA GLY A 87 5.70 3.63 -7.57
C GLY A 87 6.23 3.81 -8.99
N PRO A 88 5.33 4.05 -9.96
CA PRO A 88 5.72 4.35 -11.34
C PRO A 88 6.61 5.59 -11.40
N ARG A 89 7.46 5.66 -12.43
CA ARG A 89 8.27 6.87 -12.68
C ARG A 89 7.32 8.05 -12.91
N LEU A 90 7.63 9.21 -12.31
CA LEU A 90 6.83 10.46 -12.27
C LEU A 90 6.19 10.92 -13.59
N SER A 91 6.68 10.47 -14.75
CA SER A 91 6.13 10.79 -16.08
C SER A 91 5.08 9.80 -16.59
N PHE A 92 4.69 8.79 -15.80
CA PHE A 92 3.73 7.76 -16.20
C PHE A 92 2.64 7.60 -15.15
N SER A 93 1.40 7.91 -15.54
CA SER A 93 0.21 7.50 -14.79
C SER A 93 -0.09 6.05 -15.16
N THR A 94 -0.13 5.16 -14.18
CA THR A 94 -0.71 3.83 -14.35
C THR A 94 -2.16 3.90 -13.87
N ALA A 95 -3.08 3.55 -14.75
CA ALA A 95 -4.53 3.55 -14.50
C ALA A 95 -4.95 2.44 -13.53
#